data_AF-A0A062UE33-F1
#
_entry.id   AF-A0A062UE33-F1
#
_cell.length_a   1.000
_cell.length_b   1.000
_cell.length_c   1.000
_cell.angle_alpha   90.00
_cell.angle_beta   90.00
_cell.angle_gamma   90.00
#
_symmetry.space_group_name_H-M   'P 1'
#
loop_
_entity.id
_entity.type
_entity.pdbx_description
1 polymer ?
#
loop_
_entity_poly.entity_id
_entity_poly.type
_entity_poly.pdbx_seq_one_letter_code
_entity_poly.pdbx_strand_id
1 'polypeptide(L)'
;MATGISRQLSQLTLPLHDRAGGRPHWPRWVTLQLACILGFLTLMVIAFAMPARAEEALPANSSSKSYGSGWACDMGYRATTTECEKVVVPQHGYATDTAYGRGWECDYGYVRKGMKCQLIAVPQHGYLDSFGTSWSCDRGYSSDGTDCLKIQVPDNAYLTDTEYGVGWECAHGYVANHDRCDEIIVPANGFLTSSSYGYRWDCDRGYTKEGDQCVAVQVPENAHVNYGGDGWTCNRPYEQVGQTCELP
;
A
#
# COMPACT_ATOMS: atom_id res chain seq x y z
N MET A 1 14.23 79.91 -1.11
CA MET A 1 14.58 80.97 -2.09
C MET A 1 13.99 80.51 -3.41
N ALA A 2 12.81 81.02 -3.74
CA ALA A 2 12.63 82.15 -4.66
C ALA A 2 12.81 81.69 -6.12
N THR A 3 11.68 81.57 -6.85
CA THR A 3 11.32 82.43 -8.00
C THR A 3 12.09 82.03 -9.28
N GLY A 4 11.50 81.74 -10.44
CA GLY A 4 10.23 82.17 -11.00
C GLY A 4 10.48 82.70 -12.42
N ILE A 5 9.66 82.21 -13.36
CA ILE A 5 8.98 82.99 -14.41
C ILE A 5 9.69 83.25 -15.78
N SER A 6 8.92 82.87 -16.81
CA SER A 6 8.68 83.50 -18.13
C SER A 6 9.63 83.30 -19.30
N ARG A 7 9.04 82.81 -20.39
CA ARG A 7 8.67 83.51 -21.66
C ARG A 7 8.17 82.44 -22.66
N GLN A 8 7.26 82.64 -23.60
CA GLN A 8 6.35 83.72 -23.97
C GLN A 8 5.23 83.10 -24.84
N LEU A 9 4.07 83.74 -24.83
CA LEU A 9 2.91 83.48 -25.69
C LEU A 9 3.21 83.78 -27.17
N SER A 10 2.62 83.02 -28.09
CA SER A 10 2.17 83.54 -29.37
C SER A 10 0.90 82.80 -29.82
N GLN A 11 -0.14 83.59 -29.97
CA GLN A 11 -1.51 83.24 -30.32
C GLN A 11 -1.61 83.04 -31.84
N LEU A 12 -2.40 82.07 -32.29
CA LEU A 12 -2.99 82.04 -33.63
C LEU A 12 -4.44 81.55 -33.50
N THR A 13 -5.34 82.52 -33.46
CA THR A 13 -6.79 82.39 -33.57
C THR A 13 -7.19 82.09 -35.02
N LEU A 14 -8.00 81.04 -35.24
CA LEU A 14 -8.74 80.80 -36.49
C LEU A 14 -10.24 80.94 -36.22
N PRO A 15 -11.02 81.56 -37.11
CA PRO A 15 -12.40 81.94 -36.85
C PRO A 15 -13.41 80.80 -37.06
N LEU A 16 -14.40 80.74 -36.17
CA LEU A 16 -15.64 79.97 -36.33
C LEU A 16 -16.47 80.54 -37.47
N HIS A 17 -16.79 79.70 -38.47
CA HIS A 17 -17.84 79.98 -39.45
C HIS A 17 -19.03 79.06 -39.19
N ASP A 18 -20.13 79.68 -38.80
CA ASP A 18 -21.44 79.10 -38.61
C ASP A 18 -22.11 78.88 -39.97
N ARG A 19 -22.49 77.64 -40.32
CA ARG A 19 -23.36 77.35 -41.46
C ARG A 19 -24.46 76.39 -41.04
N ALA A 20 -25.66 76.96 -40.92
CA ALA A 20 -26.91 76.25 -40.78
C ALA A 20 -27.31 75.48 -42.06
N GLY A 21 -28.01 74.35 -41.86
CA GLY A 21 -29.11 73.93 -42.72
C GLY A 21 -28.83 72.88 -43.81
N GLY A 22 -29.33 71.65 -43.60
CA GLY A 22 -29.60 70.68 -44.67
C GLY A 22 -29.29 69.23 -44.28
N ARG A 23 -30.28 68.48 -43.74
CA ARG A 23 -30.15 67.03 -43.56
C ARG A 23 -30.43 66.33 -44.90
N PRO A 24 -29.50 65.54 -45.47
CA PRO A 24 -29.76 64.82 -46.71
C PRO A 24 -30.69 63.62 -46.45
N HIS A 25 -31.81 63.55 -47.17
CA HIS A 25 -32.77 62.45 -47.08
C HIS A 25 -32.34 61.33 -48.04
N TRP A 26 -31.86 60.19 -47.51
CA TRP A 26 -31.51 59.02 -48.31
C TRP A 26 -32.76 58.19 -48.63
N PRO A 27 -32.86 57.55 -49.81
CA PRO A 27 -33.98 56.69 -50.15
C PRO A 27 -34.10 55.49 -49.19
N ARG A 28 -35.31 55.17 -48.74
CA ARG A 28 -35.59 54.15 -47.71
C ARG A 28 -35.04 52.74 -48.03
N TRP A 29 -34.82 52.42 -49.30
CA TRP A 29 -34.25 51.13 -49.74
C TRP A 29 -32.72 51.06 -49.55
N VAL A 30 -32.02 52.19 -49.69
CA VAL A 30 -30.57 52.30 -49.44
C VAL A 30 -30.28 52.22 -47.94
N THR A 31 -31.12 52.84 -47.11
CA THR A 31 -31.01 52.73 -45.64
C THR A 31 -31.29 51.31 -45.14
N LEU A 32 -32.18 50.55 -45.80
CA LEU A 32 -32.47 49.17 -45.43
C LEU A 32 -31.34 48.20 -45.82
N GLN A 33 -30.74 48.37 -47.01
CA GLN A 33 -29.61 47.54 -47.45
C GLN A 33 -28.34 47.79 -46.62
N LEU A 34 -28.04 49.05 -46.30
CA LEU A 34 -26.92 49.37 -45.40
C LEU A 34 -27.15 48.84 -43.99
N ALA A 35 -28.39 48.88 -43.47
CA ALA A 35 -28.72 48.30 -42.17
C ALA A 35 -28.57 46.76 -42.15
N CYS A 36 -28.97 46.06 -43.21
CA CYS A 36 -28.78 44.61 -43.31
C CYS A 36 -27.29 44.23 -43.45
N ILE A 37 -26.51 44.95 -44.25
CA ILE A 37 -25.07 44.69 -44.41
C ILE A 37 -24.31 44.97 -43.11
N LEU A 38 -24.62 46.08 -42.43
CA LEU A 38 -24.04 46.40 -41.12
C LEU A 38 -24.47 45.37 -40.06
N GLY A 39 -25.72 44.92 -40.08
CA GLY A 39 -26.22 43.87 -39.18
C GLY A 39 -25.58 42.50 -39.42
N PHE A 40 -25.30 42.15 -40.68
CA PHE A 40 -24.63 40.90 -41.03
C PHE A 40 -23.14 40.95 -40.71
N LEU A 41 -22.49 42.10 -40.93
CA LEU A 41 -21.10 42.34 -40.54
C LEU A 41 -20.91 42.33 -39.03
N THR A 42 -21.82 42.92 -38.25
CA THR A 42 -21.75 42.85 -36.78
C THR A 42 -22.01 41.43 -36.28
N LEU A 43 -22.92 40.67 -36.89
CA LEU A 43 -23.10 39.24 -36.57
C LEU A 43 -21.85 38.40 -36.90
N MET A 44 -21.18 38.67 -38.02
CA MET A 44 -19.93 38.01 -38.39
C MET A 44 -18.80 38.32 -37.39
N VAL A 45 -18.67 39.58 -36.95
CA VAL A 45 -17.63 39.98 -35.98
C VAL A 45 -17.85 39.32 -34.61
N ILE A 46 -19.11 39.15 -34.17
CA ILE A 46 -19.42 38.46 -32.91
C ILE A 46 -19.17 36.95 -33.02
N ALA A 47 -19.44 36.34 -34.18
CA ALA A 47 -19.19 34.91 -34.42
C ALA A 47 -17.68 34.55 -34.48
N PHE A 48 -16.80 35.50 -34.81
CA PHE A 48 -15.34 35.31 -34.86
C PHE A 48 -14.60 35.75 -33.59
N ALA A 49 -15.28 36.35 -32.61
CA ALA A 49 -14.70 36.66 -31.30
C ALA A 49 -14.61 35.38 -30.45
N MET A 50 -13.80 34.42 -30.87
CA MET A 50 -13.40 33.34 -29.97
C MET A 50 -12.53 33.96 -28.86
N PRO A 51 -12.84 33.74 -27.58
CA PRO A 51 -11.91 34.11 -26.52
C PRO A 51 -10.60 33.37 -26.80
N ALA A 52 -9.50 34.12 -26.89
CA ALA A 52 -8.18 33.53 -26.94
C ALA A 52 -8.04 32.63 -25.70
N ARG A 53 -7.85 31.33 -25.92
CA ARG A 53 -7.44 30.44 -24.83
C ARG A 53 -6.11 30.97 -24.33
N ALA A 54 -6.07 31.44 -23.09
CA ALA A 54 -4.79 31.64 -22.42
C ALA A 54 -4.08 30.28 -22.44
N GLU A 55 -2.93 30.18 -23.11
CA GLU A 55 -2.01 29.10 -22.82
C GLU A 55 -1.66 29.25 -21.34
N GLU A 56 -2.18 28.36 -20.50
CA GLU A 56 -1.68 28.23 -19.13
C GLU A 56 -0.21 27.87 -19.26
N ALA A 57 0.65 28.88 -19.11
CA ALA A 57 2.08 28.68 -19.03
C ALA A 57 2.32 27.66 -17.91
N LEU A 58 3.07 26.61 -18.22
CA LEU A 58 3.41 25.58 -17.26
C LEU A 58 4.03 26.24 -16.01
N PRO A 59 3.61 25.86 -14.80
CA PRO A 59 4.22 26.39 -13.58
C PRO A 59 5.73 26.10 -13.59
N ALA A 60 6.51 26.98 -12.96
CA ALA A 60 7.96 26.82 -12.91
C ALA A 60 8.35 25.47 -12.27
N ASN A 61 9.39 24.81 -12.80
CA ASN A 61 9.86 23.48 -12.38
C ASN A 61 8.79 22.39 -12.59
N SER A 62 8.07 22.47 -13.70
CA SER A 62 7.13 21.45 -14.14
C SER A 62 7.29 21.11 -15.62
N SER A 63 6.93 19.88 -15.95
CA SER A 63 6.91 19.33 -17.29
C SER A 63 5.53 18.78 -17.63
N SER A 64 5.16 18.84 -18.92
CA SER A 64 3.90 18.27 -19.39
C SER A 64 3.90 16.75 -19.19
N LYS A 65 2.79 16.18 -18.72
CA LYS A 65 2.67 14.73 -18.59
C LYS A 65 2.70 14.05 -19.96
N SER A 66 3.36 12.90 -20.04
CA SER A 66 3.41 12.07 -21.26
C SER A 66 2.07 11.39 -21.58
N TYR A 67 1.21 11.22 -20.58
CA TYR A 67 -0.14 10.68 -20.70
C TYR A 67 -1.12 11.45 -19.80
N GLY A 68 -2.35 11.63 -20.29
CA GLY A 68 -3.38 12.42 -19.62
C GLY A 68 -3.20 13.93 -19.84
N SER A 69 -4.13 14.73 -19.30
CA SER A 69 -4.01 16.19 -19.29
C SER A 69 -3.30 16.68 -18.02
N GLY A 70 -2.52 17.77 -18.15
CA GLY A 70 -1.87 18.47 -17.05
C GLY A 70 -0.34 18.36 -17.03
N TRP A 71 0.23 18.76 -15.90
CA TRP A 71 1.68 18.87 -15.68
C TRP A 71 2.12 18.05 -14.45
N ALA A 72 3.39 17.70 -14.39
CA ALA A 72 4.05 17.07 -13.25
C ALA A 72 5.24 17.93 -12.83
N CYS A 73 5.51 18.00 -11.53
CA CYS A 73 6.72 18.69 -11.07
C CYS A 73 7.97 17.93 -11.50
N ASP A 74 9.00 18.70 -11.84
CA ASP A 74 10.32 18.17 -12.13
C ASP A 74 10.93 17.53 -10.87
N MET A 75 11.91 16.63 -11.06
CA MET A 75 12.53 15.92 -9.94
C MET A 75 13.10 16.90 -8.90
N GLY A 76 12.86 16.61 -7.62
CA GLY A 76 13.21 17.50 -6.51
C GLY A 76 12.21 18.62 -6.23
N TYR A 77 11.05 18.62 -6.89
CA TYR A 77 9.92 19.51 -6.63
C TYR A 77 8.64 18.71 -6.37
N ARG A 78 7.76 19.24 -5.53
CA ARG A 78 6.47 18.63 -5.18
C ARG A 78 5.32 19.51 -5.64
N ALA A 79 4.22 18.87 -6.06
CA ALA A 79 3.03 19.60 -6.47
C ALA A 79 2.28 20.17 -5.27
N THR A 80 1.98 21.47 -5.33
CA THR A 80 0.88 22.09 -4.56
C THR A 80 -0.33 22.28 -5.47
N THR A 81 -1.35 23.01 -5.02
CA THR A 81 -2.56 23.25 -5.81
C THR A 81 -2.28 23.95 -7.15
N THR A 82 -1.26 24.81 -7.22
CA THR A 82 -1.01 25.65 -8.41
C THR A 82 0.46 25.77 -8.81
N GLU A 83 1.40 25.23 -8.03
CA GLU A 83 2.84 25.39 -8.26
C GLU A 83 3.65 24.16 -7.87
N CYS A 84 4.93 24.18 -8.25
CA CYS A 84 5.91 23.19 -7.84
C CYS A 84 6.86 23.80 -6.81
N GLU A 85 6.73 23.37 -5.56
CA GLU A 85 7.62 23.80 -4.48
C GLU A 85 8.86 22.90 -4.42
N LYS A 86 10.03 23.50 -4.21
CA LYS A 86 11.27 22.74 -4.02
C LYS A 86 11.18 21.85 -2.79
N VAL A 87 11.51 20.57 -2.94
CA VAL A 87 11.58 19.63 -1.83
C VAL A 87 12.74 20.01 -0.92
N VAL A 88 12.43 20.26 0.35
CA VAL A 88 13.44 20.44 1.41
C VAL A 88 13.67 19.08 2.06
N VAL A 89 14.83 18.49 1.74
CA VAL A 89 15.28 17.22 2.32
C VAL A 89 15.93 17.52 3.68
N PRO A 90 15.46 16.95 4.80
CA PRO A 90 16.08 17.14 6.10
C PRO A 90 17.42 16.37 6.19
N GLN A 91 18.19 16.62 7.24
CA GLN A 91 19.35 15.79 7.57
C GLN A 91 18.92 14.32 7.75
N HIS A 92 19.72 13.39 7.23
CA HIS A 92 19.45 11.94 7.19
C HIS A 92 18.24 11.54 6.34
N GLY A 93 18.01 12.27 5.24
CA GLY A 93 17.04 11.88 4.24
C GLY A 93 17.56 12.07 2.83
N TYR A 94 16.86 11.46 1.88
CA TYR A 94 17.12 11.56 0.46
C TYR A 94 15.87 11.98 -0.30
N ALA A 95 16.06 12.66 -1.43
CA ALA A 95 14.96 13.04 -2.31
C ALA A 95 14.42 11.80 -3.04
N THR A 96 13.09 11.72 -3.20
CA THR A 96 12.42 10.71 -4.01
C THR A 96 11.92 11.31 -5.31
N ASP A 97 11.77 10.49 -6.35
CA ASP A 97 11.25 10.92 -7.65
C ASP A 97 9.72 11.04 -7.67
N THR A 98 9.07 11.10 -6.50
CA THR A 98 7.61 11.16 -6.37
C THR A 98 7.13 12.61 -6.39
N ALA A 99 6.39 12.99 -7.43
CA ALA A 99 5.78 14.33 -7.55
C ALA A 99 4.66 14.60 -6.52
N TYR A 100 4.17 13.55 -5.85
CA TYR A 100 3.15 13.60 -4.82
C TYR A 100 3.73 13.25 -3.45
N GLY A 101 3.18 13.82 -2.37
CA GLY A 101 3.65 13.61 -1.01
C GLY A 101 4.78 14.57 -0.62
N ARG A 102 5.74 14.09 0.19
CA ARG A 102 6.82 14.93 0.72
C ARG A 102 8.02 15.06 -0.22
N GLY A 103 8.16 14.15 -1.19
CA GLY A 103 9.29 14.12 -2.12
C GLY A 103 10.61 13.71 -1.48
N TRP A 104 10.58 13.18 -0.25
CA TRP A 104 11.76 12.69 0.45
C TRP A 104 11.40 11.55 1.40
N GLU A 105 12.40 10.70 1.64
CA GLU A 105 12.39 9.59 2.59
C GLU A 105 13.61 9.67 3.51
N CYS A 106 13.56 8.95 4.63
CA CYS A 106 14.69 8.92 5.56
C CYS A 106 15.71 7.87 5.12
N ASP A 107 16.98 8.16 5.41
CA ASP A 107 18.06 7.20 5.22
C ASP A 107 17.81 5.92 6.04
N TYR A 108 18.40 4.80 5.61
CA TYR A 108 18.33 3.54 6.33
C TYR A 108 18.75 3.72 7.80
N GLY A 109 17.91 3.24 8.73
CA GLY A 109 18.12 3.40 10.17
C GLY A 109 17.52 4.69 10.75
N TYR A 110 16.82 5.49 9.96
CA TYR A 110 16.12 6.67 10.42
C TYR A 110 14.62 6.56 10.15
N VAL A 111 13.83 6.96 11.15
CA VAL A 111 12.37 6.98 11.07
C VAL A 111 11.86 8.40 11.06
N ARG A 112 10.78 8.63 10.32
CA ARG A 112 10.18 9.95 10.19
C ARG A 112 9.47 10.38 11.48
N LYS A 113 9.89 11.54 12.01
CA LYS A 113 9.20 12.26 13.10
C LYS A 113 8.93 13.70 12.67
N GLY A 114 7.72 13.94 12.18
CA GLY A 114 7.34 15.22 11.58
C GLY A 114 8.07 15.48 10.26
N MET A 115 8.77 16.61 10.18
CA MET A 115 9.59 17.03 9.03
C MET A 115 11.09 16.72 9.22
N LYS A 116 11.43 15.76 10.08
CA LYS A 116 12.79 15.33 10.36
C LYS A 116 12.91 13.82 10.30
N CYS A 117 14.12 13.36 10.02
CA CYS A 117 14.53 11.98 10.17
C CYS A 117 15.21 11.82 11.53
N GLN A 118 14.64 10.96 12.37
CA GLN A 118 15.16 10.66 13.69
C GLN A 118 15.81 9.28 13.66
N LEU A 119 17.02 9.17 14.20
CA LEU A 119 17.73 7.90 14.30
C LEU A 119 16.89 6.89 15.09
N ILE A 120 16.79 5.67 14.57
CA ILE A 120 16.18 4.54 15.27
C ILE A 120 17.17 4.08 16.35
N ALA A 121 16.74 4.12 17.60
CA ALA A 121 17.49 3.53 18.69
C ALA A 121 17.31 2.01 18.63
N VAL A 122 18.37 1.29 18.27
CA VAL A 122 18.40 -0.18 18.27
C VAL A 122 18.97 -0.64 19.61
N PRO A 123 18.23 -1.43 20.41
CA PRO A 123 18.72 -1.91 21.70
C PRO A 123 19.82 -2.97 21.53
N GLN A 124 20.45 -3.36 22.64
CA GLN A 124 21.36 -4.50 22.63
C GLN A 124 20.60 -5.77 22.19
N HIS A 125 21.21 -6.61 21.36
CA HIS A 125 20.58 -7.78 20.73
C HIS A 125 19.44 -7.44 19.76
N GLY A 126 19.39 -6.20 19.27
CA GLY A 126 18.51 -5.79 18.18
C GLY A 126 19.28 -5.51 16.89
N TYR A 127 18.58 -5.61 15.77
CA TYR A 127 19.07 -5.22 14.45
C TYR A 127 17.98 -4.46 13.68
N LEU A 128 18.38 -3.65 12.71
CA LEU A 128 17.43 -2.94 11.84
C LEU A 128 16.78 -3.92 10.85
N ASP A 129 15.48 -3.78 10.61
CA ASP A 129 14.79 -4.57 9.60
C ASP A 129 15.37 -4.33 8.19
N SER A 130 14.95 -5.16 7.23
CA SER A 130 15.41 -5.05 5.85
C SER A 130 15.09 -3.70 5.18
N PHE A 131 14.08 -2.99 5.70
CA PHE A 131 13.67 -1.67 5.21
C PHE A 131 14.40 -0.52 5.94
N GLY A 132 15.06 -0.80 7.06
CA GLY A 132 15.70 0.19 7.92
C GLY A 132 14.72 1.14 8.61
N THR A 133 13.45 0.76 8.73
CA THR A 133 12.38 1.62 9.28
C THR A 133 11.93 1.21 10.67
N SER A 134 12.26 0.00 11.09
CA SER A 134 12.08 -0.53 12.43
C SER A 134 13.29 -1.38 12.83
N TRP A 135 13.25 -1.94 14.04
CA TRP A 135 14.18 -2.93 14.52
C TRP A 135 13.45 -4.21 14.94
N SER A 136 14.19 -5.32 14.92
CA SER A 136 13.79 -6.65 15.39
C SER A 136 14.88 -7.20 16.32
N CYS A 137 14.55 -8.20 17.13
CA CYS A 137 15.51 -8.85 18.02
C CYS A 137 16.28 -9.97 17.33
N ASP A 138 17.56 -10.12 17.66
CA ASP A 138 18.39 -11.26 17.29
C ASP A 138 17.70 -12.58 17.66
N ARG A 139 18.03 -13.65 16.93
CA ARG A 139 17.51 -14.99 17.26
C ARG A 139 17.82 -15.36 18.71
N GLY A 140 16.80 -15.82 19.43
CA GLY A 140 16.90 -16.14 20.86
C GLY A 140 16.57 -14.98 21.78
N TYR A 141 16.12 -13.85 21.22
CA TYR A 141 15.63 -12.70 21.97
C TYR A 141 14.22 -12.32 21.49
N SER A 142 13.43 -11.75 22.40
CA SER A 142 12.08 -11.27 22.14
C SER A 142 11.93 -9.83 22.64
N SER A 143 11.14 -9.04 21.92
CA SER A 143 10.94 -7.63 22.23
C SER A 143 9.92 -7.48 23.37
N ASP A 144 10.27 -6.69 24.39
CA ASP A 144 9.30 -6.20 25.39
C ASP A 144 8.70 -4.83 25.01
N GLY A 145 9.01 -4.35 23.79
CA GLY A 145 8.65 -3.04 23.27
C GLY A 145 9.74 -1.98 23.40
N THR A 146 10.74 -2.20 24.26
CA THR A 146 11.88 -1.27 24.44
C THR A 146 13.21 -1.97 24.21
N ASP A 147 13.37 -3.16 24.77
CA ASP A 147 14.60 -3.95 24.75
C ASP A 147 14.37 -5.35 24.18
N CYS A 148 15.47 -5.98 23.78
CA CYS A 148 15.49 -7.39 23.39
C CYS A 148 15.88 -8.25 24.60
N LEU A 149 14.90 -8.96 25.14
CA LEU A 149 15.08 -9.85 26.29
C LEU A 149 15.36 -11.27 25.83
N LYS A 150 16.33 -11.93 26.47
CA LYS A 150 16.71 -13.30 26.13
C LYS A 150 15.56 -14.27 26.41
N ILE A 151 15.18 -15.03 25.39
CA ILE A 151 14.15 -16.06 25.48
C ILE A 151 14.66 -17.17 26.41
N GLN A 152 13.86 -17.51 27.42
CA GLN A 152 14.09 -18.69 28.24
C GLN A 152 13.50 -19.89 27.51
N VAL A 153 14.38 -20.77 27.04
CA VAL A 153 13.98 -22.03 26.37
C VAL A 153 13.91 -23.10 27.45
N PRO A 154 12.72 -23.70 27.70
CA PRO A 154 12.61 -24.76 28.68
C PRO A 154 13.28 -26.05 28.21
N ASP A 155 13.42 -27.01 29.12
CA ASP A 155 13.87 -28.36 28.78
C ASP A 155 12.94 -28.97 27.72
N ASN A 156 13.52 -29.78 26.83
CA ASN A 156 12.82 -30.40 25.70
C ASN A 156 12.17 -29.41 24.71
N ALA A 157 12.71 -28.19 24.61
CA ALA A 157 12.34 -27.20 23.61
C ALA A 157 13.56 -26.74 22.78
N TYR A 158 13.27 -26.09 21.65
CA TYR A 158 14.27 -25.47 20.79
C TYR A 158 13.79 -24.10 20.30
N LEU A 159 14.74 -23.19 20.05
CA LEU A 159 14.44 -21.88 19.50
C LEU A 159 13.86 -21.99 18.09
N THR A 160 12.80 -21.25 17.80
CA THR A 160 12.28 -21.08 16.45
C THR A 160 12.86 -19.82 15.79
N ASP A 161 12.65 -19.71 14.48
CA ASP A 161 12.93 -18.49 13.70
C ASP A 161 11.70 -17.59 13.58
N THR A 162 10.65 -17.84 14.38
CA THR A 162 9.41 -17.08 14.29
C THR A 162 9.53 -15.79 15.08
N GLU A 163 9.36 -14.65 14.41
CA GLU A 163 9.32 -13.32 15.05
C GLU A 163 8.09 -13.13 15.96
N TYR A 164 7.09 -14.00 15.82
CA TYR A 164 5.85 -13.99 16.60
C TYR A 164 5.78 -15.18 17.56
N GLY A 165 5.09 -14.98 18.69
CA GLY A 165 4.91 -16.00 19.72
C GLY A 165 6.03 -16.01 20.76
N VAL A 166 6.23 -17.16 21.42
CA VAL A 166 7.22 -17.32 22.50
C VAL A 166 8.64 -17.56 22.00
N GLY A 167 8.83 -17.74 20.69
CA GLY A 167 10.13 -17.92 20.03
C GLY A 167 10.82 -19.26 20.33
N TRP A 168 10.07 -20.24 20.83
CA TRP A 168 10.50 -21.62 20.98
C TRP A 168 9.34 -22.58 20.72
N GLU A 169 9.69 -23.82 20.38
CA GLU A 169 8.76 -24.92 20.21
C GLU A 169 9.26 -26.15 20.95
N CYS A 170 8.33 -27.00 21.39
CA CYS A 170 8.68 -28.27 22.00
C CYS A 170 9.31 -29.22 20.98
N ALA A 171 10.32 -29.96 21.41
CA ALA A 171 10.93 -31.03 20.65
C ALA A 171 9.88 -32.11 20.31
N HIS A 172 10.18 -32.91 19.28
CA HIS A 172 9.34 -34.03 18.90
C HIS A 172 9.12 -34.99 20.09
N GLY A 173 7.86 -35.37 20.34
CA GLY A 173 7.48 -36.14 21.52
C GLY A 173 7.09 -35.30 22.73
N TYR A 174 7.05 -33.97 22.60
CA TYR A 174 6.64 -33.07 23.67
C TYR A 174 5.54 -32.09 23.20
N VAL A 175 4.73 -31.62 24.15
CA VAL A 175 3.65 -30.66 23.92
C VAL A 175 3.78 -29.46 24.85
N ALA A 176 3.51 -28.27 24.32
CA ALA A 176 3.65 -27.03 25.07
C ALA A 176 2.57 -26.94 26.16
N ASN A 177 3.00 -26.67 27.39
CA ASN A 177 2.15 -26.37 28.52
C ASN A 177 2.69 -25.12 29.23
N HIS A 178 2.11 -23.96 28.92
CA HIS A 178 2.60 -22.66 29.40
C HIS A 178 4.08 -22.44 29.04
N ASP A 179 4.97 -22.54 30.02
CA ASP A 179 6.38 -22.22 30.00
C ASP A 179 7.28 -23.46 29.99
N ARG A 180 6.70 -24.64 29.73
CA ARG A 180 7.43 -25.91 29.63
C ARG A 180 6.90 -26.82 28.53
N CYS A 181 7.66 -27.88 28.28
CA CYS A 181 7.32 -28.95 27.36
C CYS A 181 7.07 -30.25 28.13
N ASP A 182 5.80 -30.68 28.16
CA ASP A 182 5.40 -31.94 28.79
C ASP A 182 5.55 -33.09 27.79
N GLU A 183 6.06 -34.23 28.24
CA GLU A 183 6.23 -35.42 27.40
C GLU A 183 4.86 -35.97 26.97
N ILE A 184 4.78 -36.38 25.70
CA ILE A 184 3.61 -37.02 25.13
C ILE A 184 3.66 -38.49 25.49
N ILE A 185 2.71 -38.92 26.33
CA ILE A 185 2.57 -40.33 26.68
C ILE A 185 1.97 -41.08 25.49
N VAL A 186 2.79 -41.90 24.84
CA VAL A 186 2.37 -42.78 23.76
C VAL A 186 1.93 -44.13 24.37
N PRO A 187 0.69 -44.60 24.13
CA PRO A 187 0.25 -45.89 24.63
C PRO A 187 0.98 -47.05 23.95
N ALA A 188 0.87 -48.25 24.52
CA ALA A 188 1.36 -49.45 23.86
C ALA A 188 0.71 -49.64 22.49
N ASN A 189 1.50 -50.05 21.50
CA ASN A 189 1.10 -50.15 20.08
C ASN A 189 0.72 -48.80 19.45
N GLY A 190 1.30 -47.71 19.93
CA GLY A 190 1.21 -46.40 19.32
C GLY A 190 2.60 -45.85 18.97
N PHE A 191 2.62 -44.86 18.08
CA PHE A 191 3.83 -44.18 17.65
C PHE A 191 3.60 -42.67 17.54
N LEU A 192 4.65 -41.88 17.76
CA LEU A 192 4.60 -40.42 17.60
C LEU A 192 4.42 -40.03 16.14
N THR A 193 3.58 -39.03 15.89
CA THR A 193 3.40 -38.45 14.56
C THR A 193 4.03 -37.07 14.46
N SER A 194 4.28 -36.61 13.24
CA SER A 194 4.73 -35.24 12.97
C SER A 194 3.60 -34.21 13.06
N SER A 195 2.41 -34.60 13.51
CA SER A 195 1.28 -33.67 13.64
C SER A 195 1.57 -32.66 14.75
N SER A 196 1.39 -31.38 14.44
CA SER A 196 1.44 -30.29 15.43
C SER A 196 0.13 -30.16 16.21
N TYR A 197 -0.92 -30.88 15.83
CA TYR A 197 -2.27 -30.79 16.43
C TYR A 197 -2.81 -32.16 16.87
N GLY A 198 -3.80 -32.14 17.76
CA GLY A 198 -4.40 -33.35 18.32
C GLY A 198 -3.47 -34.08 19.29
N TYR A 199 -3.57 -35.41 19.32
CA TYR A 199 -2.81 -36.26 20.24
C TYR A 199 -1.33 -36.41 19.88
N ARG A 200 -0.95 -36.08 18.63
CA ARG A 200 0.43 -36.18 18.11
C ARG A 200 1.06 -37.58 18.23
N TRP A 201 0.22 -38.58 18.40
CA TRP A 201 0.52 -40.00 18.25
C TRP A 201 -0.64 -40.67 17.52
N ASP A 202 -0.34 -41.81 16.89
CA ASP A 202 -1.31 -42.66 16.22
C ASP A 202 -1.04 -44.13 16.56
N CYS A 203 -1.98 -45.02 16.24
CA CYS A 203 -1.86 -46.43 16.52
C CYS A 203 -1.08 -47.17 15.43
N ASP A 204 -0.25 -48.12 15.85
CA ASP A 204 0.43 -49.04 14.95
C ASP A 204 -0.59 -49.78 14.07
N ARG A 205 -0.17 -50.17 12.87
CA ARG A 205 -1.04 -50.91 11.95
C ARG A 205 -1.57 -52.19 12.61
N GLY A 206 -2.89 -52.38 12.55
CA GLY A 206 -3.59 -53.48 13.22
C GLY A 206 -4.16 -53.09 14.58
N TYR A 207 -4.00 -51.82 15.00
CA TYR A 207 -4.59 -51.25 16.19
C TYR A 207 -5.43 -50.04 15.82
N THR A 208 -6.49 -49.80 16.59
CA THR A 208 -7.39 -48.66 16.43
C THR A 208 -7.51 -47.89 17.73
N LYS A 209 -7.87 -46.62 17.62
CA LYS A 209 -7.91 -45.71 18.76
C LYS A 209 -9.20 -45.86 19.55
N GLU A 210 -9.06 -46.22 20.83
CA GLU A 210 -10.16 -46.23 21.80
C GLU A 210 -9.76 -45.38 23.02
N GLY A 211 -10.27 -44.14 23.08
CA GLY A 211 -9.86 -43.17 24.10
C GLY A 211 -8.37 -42.83 23.99
N ASP A 212 -7.62 -43.06 25.07
CA ASP A 212 -6.17 -42.80 25.15
C ASP A 212 -5.33 -44.08 24.94
N GLN A 213 -5.90 -45.11 24.31
CA GLN A 213 -5.23 -46.38 24.06
C GLN A 213 -5.35 -46.84 22.60
N CYS A 214 -4.41 -47.70 22.21
CA CYS A 214 -4.44 -48.43 20.95
C CYS A 214 -4.87 -49.88 21.23
N VAL A 215 -6.05 -50.24 20.74
CA VAL A 215 -6.65 -51.56 20.93
C VAL A 215 -6.55 -52.35 19.63
N ALA A 216 -6.19 -53.64 19.73
CA ALA A 216 -6.02 -54.49 18.56
C ALA A 216 -7.35 -54.61 17.79
N VAL A 217 -7.29 -54.39 16.48
CA VAL A 217 -8.42 -54.58 15.57
C VAL A 217 -8.84 -56.05 15.62
N GLN A 218 -10.09 -56.31 15.98
CA GLN A 218 -10.66 -57.65 15.95
C GLN A 218 -10.93 -58.04 14.49
N VAL A 219 -10.01 -58.81 13.91
CA VAL A 219 -10.12 -59.29 12.52
C VAL A 219 -10.88 -60.63 12.54
N PRO A 220 -12.09 -60.71 11.96
CA PRO A 220 -12.85 -61.96 11.91
C PRO A 220 -12.19 -62.97 10.95
N GLU A 221 -12.67 -64.22 11.01
CA GLU A 221 -12.25 -65.24 10.05
C GLU A 221 -12.55 -64.79 8.61
N ASN A 222 -11.67 -65.15 7.68
CA ASN A 222 -11.73 -64.72 6.28
C ASN A 222 -11.60 -63.21 6.05
N ALA A 223 -11.00 -62.46 6.97
CA ALA A 223 -10.64 -61.05 6.80
C ALA A 223 -9.13 -60.80 6.94
N HIS A 224 -8.70 -59.58 6.59
CA HIS A 224 -7.37 -59.05 6.86
C HIS A 224 -7.46 -57.57 7.29
N VAL A 225 -6.41 -57.04 7.91
CA VAL A 225 -6.31 -55.61 8.25
C VAL A 225 -6.38 -54.77 6.96
N ASN A 226 -7.27 -53.79 6.93
CA ASN A 226 -7.52 -52.94 5.77
C ASN A 226 -6.30 -52.08 5.42
N TYR A 227 -6.33 -51.37 4.28
CA TYR A 227 -5.23 -50.47 3.91
C TYR A 227 -4.94 -49.39 4.96
N GLY A 228 -5.99 -48.80 5.58
CA GLY A 228 -5.87 -47.79 6.62
C GLY A 228 -5.13 -48.25 7.88
N GLY A 229 -5.15 -49.55 8.16
CA GLY A 229 -4.50 -50.14 9.33
C GLY A 229 -5.33 -50.10 10.62
N ASP A 230 -6.46 -49.39 10.61
CA ASP A 230 -7.34 -49.12 11.75
C ASP A 230 -8.63 -49.97 11.74
N GLY A 231 -8.78 -50.82 10.73
CA GLY A 231 -9.94 -51.70 10.55
C GLY A 231 -9.60 -52.94 9.75
N TRP A 232 -10.63 -53.62 9.27
CA TRP A 232 -10.47 -54.86 8.51
C TRP A 232 -11.33 -54.86 7.23
N THR A 233 -11.01 -55.76 6.33
CA THR A 233 -11.75 -55.99 5.08
C THR A 233 -11.77 -57.48 4.79
N CYS A 234 -12.89 -57.98 4.26
CA CYS A 234 -13.01 -59.39 3.90
C CYS A 234 -12.00 -59.77 2.80
N ASN A 235 -11.42 -60.95 2.92
CA ASN A 235 -10.70 -61.60 1.85
C ASN A 235 -11.70 -61.92 0.73
N ARG A 236 -11.31 -61.76 -0.53
CA ARG A 236 -12.15 -62.23 -1.64
C ARG A 236 -12.22 -63.77 -1.60
N PRO A 237 -13.38 -64.40 -1.87
CA PRO A 237 -14.65 -63.84 -2.36
C PRO A 237 -15.69 -63.51 -1.28
N TYR A 238 -15.31 -63.43 0.01
CA TYR A 238 -16.24 -63.21 1.12
C TYR A 238 -16.76 -61.76 1.16
N GLU A 239 -17.99 -61.58 1.63
CA GLU A 239 -18.67 -60.29 1.80
C GLU A 239 -18.94 -60.00 3.29
N GLN A 240 -18.95 -58.71 3.65
CA GLN A 240 -19.13 -58.28 5.03
C GLN A 240 -20.60 -58.38 5.46
N VAL A 241 -20.87 -59.21 6.47
CA VAL A 241 -22.18 -59.35 7.11
C VAL A 241 -22.03 -59.01 8.59
N GLY A 242 -22.34 -57.76 8.95
CA GLY A 242 -22.12 -57.28 10.32
C GLY A 242 -20.64 -57.29 10.72
N GLN A 243 -20.28 -58.15 11.68
CA GLN A 243 -18.91 -58.31 12.21
C GLN A 243 -18.20 -59.57 11.69
N THR A 244 -18.76 -60.23 10.67
CA THR A 244 -18.21 -61.45 10.06
C THR A 244 -18.06 -61.29 8.55
N CYS A 245 -17.27 -62.19 7.96
CA CYS A 245 -17.14 -62.34 6.51
C CYS A 245 -17.75 -63.67 6.09
N GLU A 246 -18.80 -63.62 5.27
CA GLU A 246 -19.57 -64.78 4.83
C GLU A 246 -19.46 -64.92 3.30
N LEU A 247 -19.62 -66.14 2.80
CA LEU A 247 -19.74 -66.32 1.34
C LEU A 247 -21.09 -65.73 0.88
N PRO A 248 -21.12 -65.04 -0.28
CA PRO A 248 -22.35 -64.50 -0.85
C PRO A 248 -23.42 -65.56 -1.13
#